data_AF-A0A084GC71-F1
#
_entry.id   AF-A0A084GC71-F1
#
_cell.length_a   1.000
_cell.length_b   1.000
_cell.length_c   1.000
_cell.angle_alpha   90.00
_cell.angle_beta   90.00
_cell.angle_gamma   90.00
#
_symmetry.space_group_name_H-M   'P 1'
#
loop_
_entity.id
_entity.type
_entity.pdbx_description
1 polymer ?
#
loop_
_entity_poly.entity_id
_entity_poly.type
_entity_poly.pdbx_seq_one_letter_code
_entity_poly.pdbx_strand_id
1 'polypeptide(L)'
;MSSLRFAKRFSSSSRLINFLQFSAATSLAGLGAWKLWSRKCFFEPFSPETDALFHSEYYRKFNPGKHPSLDDSCVRKVALSKIQPELVEDALSGGSKLLEKFCGGLWGGYGYAIQRKILNRLWKNESNSSMLWEKGELLNNSYEKGTVVTNHFVVLEKSPRSIIMRGGPSPTMEPGNPQEKENLAEITVDIDANTGQAEFRLKNIFFNAVEYSTKPMFPGPVVWLHFQYCKLLVEAGVSHCIS
;
A
#
# COMPACT_ATOMS: atom_id res chain seq x y z
N MET A 1 69.60 11.61 -26.39
CA MET A 1 68.17 11.26 -26.50
C MET A 1 67.66 10.85 -25.12
N SER A 2 66.42 11.27 -24.78
CA SER A 2 65.65 11.02 -23.55
C SER A 2 66.10 11.81 -22.30
N SER A 3 65.40 12.83 -21.75
CA SER A 3 63.98 12.95 -21.31
C SER A 3 63.66 11.92 -20.21
N LEU A 4 62.97 12.19 -19.09
CA LEU A 4 62.12 13.28 -18.65
C LEU A 4 61.91 13.15 -17.11
N ARG A 5 61.38 14.23 -16.53
CA ARG A 5 61.21 14.58 -15.11
C ARG A 5 60.32 13.60 -14.32
N PHE A 6 60.67 13.34 -13.05
CA PHE A 6 59.75 12.73 -12.07
C PHE A 6 59.31 13.79 -11.05
N ALA A 7 58.10 14.34 -11.23
CA ALA A 7 57.37 15.04 -10.19
C ALA A 7 55.88 15.17 -10.53
N LYS A 8 55.03 14.42 -9.83
CA LYS A 8 53.93 14.94 -8.98
C LYS A 8 53.06 13.77 -8.50
N ARG A 9 53.22 13.45 -7.22
CA ARG A 9 52.35 12.57 -6.43
C ARG A 9 51.02 13.30 -6.22
N PHE A 10 49.97 12.92 -6.95
CA PHE A 10 48.64 13.48 -6.78
C PHE A 10 47.94 12.78 -5.60
N SER A 11 47.58 13.56 -4.59
CA SER A 11 46.71 13.20 -3.46
C SER A 11 45.31 12.85 -3.99
N SER A 12 44.97 11.55 -3.99
CA SER A 12 43.68 11.02 -4.48
C SER A 12 42.85 10.35 -3.36
N SER A 13 43.44 10.02 -2.21
CA SER A 13 42.76 9.24 -1.17
C SER A 13 41.73 10.04 -0.36
N SER A 14 41.92 11.34 -0.15
CA SER A 14 41.03 12.13 0.72
C SER A 14 39.65 12.40 0.09
N ARG A 15 39.57 12.54 -1.24
CA ARG A 15 38.30 12.79 -1.94
C ARG A 15 37.42 11.54 -2.00
N LEU A 16 38.03 10.36 -2.17
CA LEU A 16 37.33 9.07 -2.17
C LEU A 16 36.80 8.71 -0.78
N ILE A 17 37.59 8.95 0.28
CA ILE A 17 37.16 8.71 1.67
C ILE A 17 36.02 9.66 2.05
N ASN A 18 36.10 10.94 1.68
CA ASN A 18 35.02 11.90 1.94
C ASN A 18 33.74 11.55 1.16
N PHE A 19 33.85 11.03 -0.08
CA PHE A 19 32.68 10.63 -0.87
C PHE A 19 31.99 9.37 -0.30
N LEU A 20 32.77 8.41 0.20
CA LEU A 20 32.26 7.20 0.88
C LEU A 20 31.65 7.49 2.25
N GLN A 21 32.21 8.43 3.01
CA GLN A 21 31.64 8.88 4.29
C GLN A 21 30.33 9.65 4.07
N PHE A 22 30.25 10.49 3.02
CA PHE A 22 29.02 11.22 2.70
C PHE A 22 27.89 10.29 2.22
N SER A 23 28.20 9.27 1.42
CA SER A 23 27.20 8.30 0.95
C SER A 23 26.66 7.41 2.06
N ALA A 24 27.51 6.99 3.01
CA ALA A 24 27.09 6.23 4.19
C ALA A 24 26.27 7.07 5.18
N ALA A 25 26.66 8.32 5.42
CA ALA A 25 25.88 9.23 6.27
C ALA A 25 24.51 9.57 5.67
N THR A 26 24.43 9.74 4.35
CA THR A 26 23.18 10.06 3.63
C THR A 26 22.20 8.88 3.66
N SER A 27 22.68 7.64 3.50
CA SER A 27 21.83 6.45 3.55
C SER A 27 21.31 6.18 4.98
N LEU A 28 22.13 6.35 6.01
CA LEU A 28 21.71 6.23 7.41
C LEU A 28 20.74 7.34 7.84
N ALA A 29 20.98 8.59 7.43
CA ALA A 29 20.07 9.70 7.70
C ALA A 29 18.72 9.51 6.99
N GLY A 30 18.73 9.01 5.75
CA GLY A 30 17.51 8.69 5.00
C GLY A 30 16.68 7.60 5.67
N LEU A 31 17.31 6.49 6.10
CA LEU A 31 16.63 5.43 6.84
C LEU A 31 16.12 5.90 8.21
N GLY A 32 16.88 6.72 8.92
CA GLY A 32 16.49 7.31 10.19
C GLY A 32 15.28 8.24 10.06
N ALA A 33 15.31 9.14 9.07
CA ALA A 33 14.20 10.04 8.75
C ALA A 33 12.94 9.26 8.34
N TRP A 34 13.09 8.23 7.49
CA TRP A 34 11.98 7.36 7.09
C TRP A 34 11.35 6.65 8.29
N LYS A 35 12.17 6.05 9.15
CA LYS A 35 11.69 5.35 10.36
C LYS A 35 10.97 6.31 11.30
N LEU A 36 11.49 7.53 11.48
CA LEU A 36 10.86 8.55 12.31
C LEU A 36 9.53 9.04 11.72
N TRP A 37 9.47 9.24 10.40
CA TRP A 37 8.28 9.70 9.70
C TRP A 37 7.16 8.64 9.72
N SER A 38 7.50 7.39 9.39
CA SER A 38 6.54 6.27 9.31
C SER A 38 6.25 5.60 10.67
N ARG A 39 6.77 6.12 11.78
CA ARG A 39 6.64 5.51 13.12
C ARG A 39 5.22 5.39 13.64
N LYS A 40 4.30 6.19 13.07
CA LYS A 40 2.90 6.18 13.50
C LYS A 40 2.10 5.04 12.87
N CYS A 41 2.67 4.39 11.83
CA CYS A 41 2.18 3.14 11.28
C CYS A 41 2.91 1.94 11.92
N PHE A 42 2.13 0.93 12.30
CA PHE A 42 2.61 -0.34 12.82
C PHE A 42 1.88 -1.50 12.14
N PHE A 43 2.44 -2.71 12.29
CA PHE A 43 1.81 -3.94 11.82
C PHE A 43 1.31 -4.74 13.02
N GLU A 44 0.06 -5.15 13.00
CA GLU A 44 -0.55 -5.98 14.04
C GLU A 44 -0.58 -7.47 13.63
N PRO A 45 -0.75 -8.40 14.58
CA PRO A 45 -0.98 -9.80 14.25
C PRO A 45 -2.20 -9.95 13.33
N PHE A 46 -2.00 -10.63 12.21
CA PHE A 46 -3.02 -10.86 11.19
C PHE A 46 -2.85 -12.26 10.64
N SER A 47 -3.80 -13.14 10.99
CA SER A 47 -3.77 -14.56 10.64
C SER A 47 -5.20 -15.12 10.55
N PRO A 48 -5.37 -16.36 10.05
CA PRO A 48 -6.69 -17.00 10.00
C PRO A 48 -7.39 -17.12 11.35
N GLU A 49 -6.65 -17.14 12.46
CA GLU A 49 -7.19 -17.21 13.82
C GLU A 49 -7.71 -15.86 14.33
N THR A 50 -7.20 -14.75 13.78
CA THR A 50 -7.46 -13.40 14.30
C THR A 50 -8.39 -12.57 13.42
N ASP A 51 -8.61 -12.96 12.16
CA ASP A 51 -9.30 -12.10 11.19
C ASP A 51 -10.29 -12.83 10.27
N ALA A 52 -11.45 -12.21 10.07
CA ALA A 52 -12.53 -12.74 9.25
C ALA A 52 -12.23 -12.75 7.75
N LEU A 53 -11.27 -11.96 7.26
CA LEU A 53 -10.94 -11.89 5.84
C LEU A 53 -10.50 -13.25 5.26
N PHE A 54 -9.80 -14.06 6.06
CA PHE A 54 -9.40 -15.43 5.72
C PHE A 54 -10.58 -16.42 5.61
N HIS A 55 -11.73 -16.08 6.20
CA HIS A 55 -12.95 -16.90 6.15
C HIS A 55 -13.97 -16.38 5.12
N SER A 56 -13.64 -15.28 4.44
CA SER A 56 -14.50 -14.67 3.42
C SER A 56 -14.80 -15.65 2.27
N GLU A 57 -15.92 -15.42 1.58
CA GLU A 57 -16.19 -16.13 0.33
C GLU A 57 -15.12 -15.87 -0.73
N TYR A 58 -14.52 -14.67 -0.75
CA TYR A 58 -13.50 -14.29 -1.72
C TYR A 58 -12.20 -15.06 -1.49
N TYR A 59 -11.73 -15.19 -0.24
CA TYR A 59 -10.54 -15.98 0.05
C TYR A 59 -10.75 -17.45 -0.34
N ARG A 60 -11.91 -18.04 -0.03
CA ARG A 60 -12.23 -19.42 -0.45
C ARG A 60 -12.34 -19.58 -1.96
N LYS A 61 -12.93 -18.60 -2.65
CA LYS A 61 -13.08 -18.61 -4.10
C LYS A 61 -11.74 -18.54 -4.82
N PHE A 62 -10.85 -17.65 -4.37
CA PHE A 62 -9.58 -17.41 -5.04
C PHE A 62 -8.44 -18.25 -4.47
N ASN A 63 -8.54 -18.82 -3.27
CA ASN A 63 -7.56 -19.75 -2.70
C ASN A 63 -8.20 -21.10 -2.29
N PRO A 64 -8.83 -21.84 -3.22
CA PRO A 64 -9.55 -23.07 -2.88
C PRO A 64 -8.63 -24.15 -2.29
N GLY A 65 -7.35 -24.16 -2.68
CA GLY A 65 -6.34 -25.10 -2.17
C GLY A 65 -5.75 -24.72 -0.81
N LYS A 66 -6.15 -23.59 -0.22
CA LYS A 66 -5.58 -23.05 1.04
C LYS A 66 -4.05 -22.96 0.98
N HIS A 67 -3.55 -22.41 -0.12
CA HIS A 67 -2.12 -22.24 -0.34
C HIS A 67 -1.56 -21.23 0.68
N PRO A 68 -0.31 -21.40 1.13
CA PRO A 68 0.33 -20.46 2.04
C PRO A 68 0.32 -19.03 1.49
N SER A 69 0.18 -18.06 2.40
CA SER A 69 0.11 -16.65 2.06
C SER A 69 1.18 -15.82 2.77
N LEU A 70 1.47 -14.65 2.19
CA LEU A 70 2.15 -13.56 2.86
C LEU A 70 1.08 -12.57 3.29
N ASP A 71 1.00 -12.33 4.60
CA ASP A 71 -0.09 -11.57 5.20
C ASP A 71 0.47 -10.34 5.95
N ASP A 72 -0.20 -9.20 5.80
CA ASP A 72 0.12 -7.99 6.55
C ASP A 72 -1.13 -7.17 6.88
N SER A 73 -1.13 -6.53 8.05
CA SER A 73 -2.15 -5.55 8.48
C SER A 73 -1.46 -4.28 8.97
N CYS A 74 -1.38 -3.26 8.11
CA CYS A 74 -0.78 -1.97 8.43
C CYS A 74 -1.82 -1.03 9.03
N VAL A 75 -1.57 -0.56 10.25
CA VAL A 75 -2.52 0.24 11.05
C VAL A 75 -1.95 1.62 11.37
N ARG A 76 -2.82 2.63 11.36
CA ARG A 76 -2.54 4.01 11.79
C ARG A 76 -3.69 4.54 12.66
N LYS A 77 -3.41 4.87 13.93
CA LYS A 77 -4.41 5.43 14.85
C LYS A 77 -4.39 6.95 14.93
N VAL A 78 -5.50 7.62 14.76
CA VAL A 78 -5.58 9.10 14.77
C VAL A 78 -6.63 9.54 15.77
N ALA A 79 -6.29 10.51 16.64
CA ALA A 79 -7.28 11.12 17.52
C ALA A 79 -8.41 11.76 16.69
N LEU A 80 -9.66 11.56 17.10
CA LEU A 80 -10.82 12.10 16.37
C LEU A 80 -10.76 13.61 16.21
N SER A 81 -10.16 14.33 17.17
CA SER A 81 -9.94 15.78 17.11
C SER A 81 -8.99 16.26 16.00
N LYS A 82 -8.28 15.36 15.33
CA LYS A 82 -7.42 15.68 14.18
C LYS A 82 -8.05 15.32 12.84
N ILE A 83 -9.21 14.67 12.86
CA ILE A 83 -9.94 14.27 11.66
C ILE A 83 -10.93 15.38 11.34
N GLN A 84 -11.16 15.63 10.05
CA GLN A 84 -12.21 16.53 9.57
C GLN A 84 -13.55 16.19 10.28
N PRO A 85 -14.15 17.14 11.05
CA PRO A 85 -15.32 16.86 11.88
C PRO A 85 -16.50 16.23 11.11
N GLU A 86 -16.73 16.69 9.88
CA GLU A 86 -17.79 16.19 9.02
C GLU A 86 -17.61 14.71 8.64
N LEU A 87 -16.38 14.22 8.56
CA LEU A 87 -16.10 12.81 8.29
C LEU A 87 -16.34 11.96 9.55
N VAL A 88 -16.05 12.51 10.73
CA VAL A 88 -16.31 11.84 12.01
C VAL A 88 -17.81 11.75 12.26
N GLU A 89 -18.55 12.84 12.07
CA GLU A 89 -20.01 12.90 12.21
C GLU A 89 -20.71 11.93 11.26
N ASP A 90 -20.28 11.88 9.99
CA ASP A 90 -20.78 10.93 9.00
C ASP A 90 -20.54 9.48 9.44
N ALA A 91 -19.31 9.15 9.84
CA ALA A 91 -18.96 7.80 10.28
C ALA A 91 -19.72 7.36 11.56
N LEU A 92 -19.88 8.26 12.54
CA LEU A 92 -20.68 7.99 13.75
C LEU A 92 -22.17 7.82 13.45
N SER A 93 -22.66 8.44 12.37
CA SER A 93 -24.03 8.28 11.87
C SER A 93 -24.21 7.05 10.96
N GLY A 94 -23.17 6.20 10.81
CA GLY A 94 -23.20 5.01 9.97
C GLY A 94 -22.86 5.24 8.50
N GLY A 95 -22.39 6.43 8.14
CA GLY A 95 -21.93 6.78 6.80
C GLY A 95 -20.52 6.24 6.47
N SER A 96 -20.17 6.30 5.19
CA SER A 96 -18.94 5.73 4.61
C SER A 96 -17.90 6.77 4.23
N LYS A 97 -18.15 8.08 4.41
CA LYS A 97 -17.30 9.12 3.80
C LYS A 97 -15.88 9.09 4.34
N LEU A 98 -15.67 8.76 5.61
CA LEU A 98 -14.34 8.65 6.19
C LEU A 98 -13.53 7.50 5.53
N LEU A 99 -14.18 6.36 5.30
CA LEU A 99 -13.59 5.20 4.61
C LEU A 99 -13.30 5.53 3.14
N GLU A 100 -14.24 6.16 2.43
CA GLU A 100 -14.07 6.58 1.04
C GLU A 100 -12.91 7.58 0.90
N LYS A 101 -12.82 8.55 1.81
CA LYS A 101 -11.72 9.52 1.84
C LYS A 101 -10.37 8.85 2.09
N PHE A 102 -10.34 7.87 3.00
CA PHE A 102 -9.13 7.10 3.28
C PHE A 102 -8.70 6.26 2.07
N CYS A 103 -9.63 5.51 1.45
CA CYS A 103 -9.39 4.74 0.23
C CYS A 103 -8.94 5.64 -0.94
N GLY A 104 -9.61 6.78 -1.11
CA GLY A 104 -9.24 7.83 -2.04
C GLY A 104 -7.82 8.31 -1.83
N GLY A 105 -7.41 8.54 -0.58
CA GLY A 105 -6.05 8.96 -0.26
C GLY A 105 -5.00 7.85 -0.45
N LEU A 106 -5.34 6.57 -0.24
CA LEU A 106 -4.45 5.45 -0.52
C LEU A 106 -4.04 5.45 -2.00
N TRP A 107 -5.03 5.49 -2.90
CA TRP A 107 -4.80 5.33 -4.34
C TRP A 107 -4.58 6.66 -5.08
N GLY A 108 -5.21 7.74 -4.64
CA GLY A 108 -5.08 9.09 -5.21
C GLY A 108 -3.93 9.91 -4.63
N GLY A 109 -3.49 9.58 -3.41
CA GLY A 109 -2.47 10.32 -2.68
C GLY A 109 -1.05 10.17 -3.20
N TYR A 110 -0.09 10.71 -2.44
CA TYR A 110 1.32 10.72 -2.81
C TYR A 110 1.96 9.33 -2.76
N GLY A 111 1.47 8.43 -1.91
CA GLY A 111 2.03 7.08 -1.76
C GLY A 111 1.89 6.22 -3.02
N TYR A 112 0.77 6.32 -3.73
CA TYR A 112 0.51 5.58 -4.97
C TYR A 112 0.88 6.37 -6.23
N ALA A 113 1.35 7.63 -6.12
CA ALA A 113 1.49 8.53 -7.27
C ALA A 113 2.47 8.02 -8.35
N ILE A 114 3.59 7.43 -7.95
CA ILE A 114 4.58 6.89 -8.90
C ILE A 114 4.02 5.63 -9.58
N GLN A 115 3.51 4.68 -8.80
CA GLN A 115 2.91 3.45 -9.33
C GLN A 115 1.74 3.77 -10.27
N ARG A 116 0.84 4.67 -9.89
CA ARG A 116 -0.27 5.16 -10.73
C ARG A 116 0.22 5.70 -12.07
N LYS A 117 1.25 6.54 -12.08
CA LYS A 117 1.82 7.09 -13.33
C LYS A 117 2.40 6.00 -14.23
N ILE A 118 3.08 5.01 -13.64
CA ILE A 118 3.64 3.88 -14.38
C ILE A 118 2.52 3.04 -14.98
N LEU A 119 1.53 2.64 -14.17
CA LEU A 119 0.40 1.81 -14.63
C LEU A 119 -0.44 2.52 -15.68
N ASN A 120 -0.71 3.81 -15.51
CA ASN A 120 -1.43 4.62 -16.50
C ASN A 120 -0.70 4.60 -17.84
N ARG A 121 0.62 4.81 -17.86
CA ARG A 121 1.41 4.78 -19.11
C ARG A 121 1.46 3.40 -19.77
N LEU A 122 1.51 2.33 -18.98
CA LEU A 122 1.66 0.98 -19.51
C LEU A 122 0.34 0.35 -19.97
N TRP A 123 -0.76 0.69 -19.31
CA TRP A 123 -2.01 -0.07 -19.43
C TRP A 123 -3.22 0.76 -19.85
N LYS A 124 -3.24 2.08 -19.64
CA LYS A 124 -4.41 2.89 -19.98
C LYS A 124 -4.57 2.95 -21.51
N ASN A 125 -5.76 2.61 -21.98
CA ASN A 125 -6.16 2.72 -23.38
C ASN A 125 -7.69 2.92 -23.46
N GLU A 126 -8.24 3.03 -24.66
CA GLU A 126 -9.67 3.32 -24.85
C GLU A 126 -10.59 2.26 -24.22
N SER A 127 -10.19 0.98 -24.26
CA SER A 127 -11.01 -0.14 -23.75
C SER A 127 -11.18 -0.15 -22.23
N ASN A 128 -10.33 0.56 -21.49
CA ASN A 128 -10.37 0.64 -20.04
C ASN A 128 -10.51 2.08 -19.50
N SER A 129 -11.03 2.96 -20.34
CA SER A 129 -11.30 4.37 -20.02
C SER A 129 -12.29 4.57 -18.86
N SER A 130 -13.14 3.58 -18.57
CA SER A 130 -14.09 3.59 -17.45
C SER A 130 -13.47 3.29 -16.08
N MET A 131 -12.21 2.83 -16.03
CA MET A 131 -11.51 2.58 -14.77
C MET A 131 -10.95 3.88 -14.17
N LEU A 132 -10.62 3.86 -12.87
CA LEU A 132 -10.02 5.02 -12.21
C LEU A 132 -8.51 5.09 -12.49
N TRP A 133 -8.06 6.18 -13.12
CA TRP A 133 -6.67 6.35 -13.54
C TRP A 133 -6.04 7.62 -12.96
N GLU A 134 -6.81 8.69 -12.87
CA GLU A 134 -6.35 10.00 -12.50
C GLU A 134 -6.52 10.27 -11.01
N LYS A 135 -5.68 11.16 -10.48
CA LYS A 135 -5.69 11.54 -9.06
C LYS A 135 -7.08 11.99 -8.60
N GLY A 136 -7.74 12.86 -9.38
CA GLY A 136 -9.04 13.41 -9.02
C GLY A 136 -10.15 12.36 -9.01
N GLU A 137 -10.12 11.41 -9.96
CA GLU A 137 -11.06 10.31 -10.04
C GLU A 137 -10.96 9.42 -8.79
N LEU A 138 -9.73 9.07 -8.39
CA LEU A 138 -9.48 8.25 -7.21
C LEU A 138 -9.90 8.97 -5.92
N LEU A 139 -9.56 10.24 -5.76
CA LEU A 139 -9.87 10.99 -4.53
C LEU A 139 -11.36 11.24 -4.31
N ASN A 140 -12.18 11.22 -5.36
CA ASN A 140 -13.59 11.59 -5.31
C ASN A 140 -14.54 10.41 -5.59
N ASN A 141 -14.03 9.18 -5.72
CA ASN A 141 -14.88 8.01 -5.95
C ASN A 141 -15.45 7.46 -4.64
N SER A 142 -16.65 6.90 -4.71
CA SER A 142 -17.25 6.20 -3.56
C SER A 142 -16.80 4.74 -3.43
N TYR A 143 -16.06 4.19 -4.39
CA TYR A 143 -15.55 2.82 -4.38
C TYR A 143 -16.64 1.75 -4.26
N GLU A 144 -17.72 1.89 -5.03
CA GLU A 144 -18.74 0.84 -5.11
C GLU A 144 -18.19 -0.47 -5.68
N LYS A 145 -18.91 -1.57 -5.42
CA LYS A 145 -18.60 -2.88 -5.99
C LYS A 145 -18.43 -2.80 -7.50
N GLY A 146 -17.35 -3.37 -8.01
CA GLY A 146 -16.98 -3.33 -9.42
C GLY A 146 -16.10 -2.14 -9.82
N THR A 147 -15.87 -1.14 -8.95
CA THR A 147 -14.90 -0.08 -9.22
C THR A 147 -13.51 -0.68 -9.43
N VAL A 148 -12.85 -0.31 -10.53
CA VAL A 148 -11.50 -0.76 -10.87
C VAL A 148 -10.49 0.38 -10.72
N VAL A 149 -9.42 0.13 -9.97
CA VAL A 149 -8.33 1.08 -9.71
C VAL A 149 -7.12 0.70 -10.55
N THR A 150 -6.79 1.53 -11.55
CA THR A 150 -5.58 1.42 -12.39
C THR A 150 -5.35 0.04 -13.01
N ASN A 151 -6.43 -0.68 -13.32
CA ASN A 151 -6.40 -2.06 -13.79
C ASN A 151 -5.65 -3.06 -12.85
N HIS A 152 -5.46 -2.69 -11.59
CA HIS A 152 -4.65 -3.46 -10.63
C HIS A 152 -5.47 -3.98 -9.45
N PHE A 153 -6.52 -3.25 -9.06
CA PHE A 153 -7.47 -3.67 -8.03
C PHE A 153 -8.91 -3.53 -8.51
N VAL A 154 -9.78 -4.45 -8.09
CA VAL A 154 -11.23 -4.35 -8.27
C VAL A 154 -11.93 -4.46 -6.92
N VAL A 155 -12.88 -3.57 -6.66
CA VAL A 155 -13.72 -3.64 -5.45
C VAL A 155 -14.66 -4.84 -5.55
N LEU A 156 -14.54 -5.75 -4.61
CA LEU A 156 -15.40 -6.93 -4.48
C LEU A 156 -16.63 -6.63 -3.63
N GLU A 157 -16.43 -5.83 -2.58
CA GLU A 157 -17.45 -5.50 -1.60
C GLU A 157 -17.12 -4.19 -0.89
N LYS A 158 -18.17 -3.48 -0.48
CA LYS A 158 -18.07 -2.28 0.34
C LYS A 158 -19.18 -2.29 1.39
N SER A 159 -18.80 -1.91 2.61
CA SER A 159 -19.67 -1.50 3.70
C SER A 159 -19.25 -0.11 4.18
N PRO A 160 -19.96 0.52 5.13
CA PRO A 160 -19.52 1.80 5.68
C PRO A 160 -18.14 1.79 6.36
N ARG A 161 -17.65 0.62 6.77
CA ARG A 161 -16.39 0.47 7.53
C ARG A 161 -15.30 -0.36 6.84
N SER A 162 -15.63 -1.02 5.73
CA SER A 162 -14.68 -1.89 5.01
C SER A 162 -14.89 -1.84 3.50
N ILE A 163 -13.79 -1.80 2.75
CA ILE A 163 -13.73 -2.05 1.30
C ILE A 163 -12.82 -3.26 1.08
N ILE A 164 -13.37 -4.33 0.50
CA ILE A 164 -12.61 -5.51 0.10
C ILE A 164 -12.29 -5.41 -1.38
N MET A 165 -11.02 -5.62 -1.73
CA MET A 165 -10.52 -5.54 -3.10
C MET A 165 -9.76 -6.80 -3.49
N ARG A 166 -9.92 -7.23 -4.74
CA ARG A 166 -9.02 -8.20 -5.38
C ARG A 166 -7.93 -7.46 -6.13
N GLY A 167 -6.68 -7.72 -5.79
CA GLY A 167 -5.49 -7.23 -6.48
C GLY A 167 -4.83 -8.30 -7.33
N GLY A 168 -4.16 -7.90 -8.41
CA GLY A 168 -3.39 -8.80 -9.25
C GLY A 168 -2.82 -8.11 -10.49
N PRO A 169 -2.00 -8.80 -11.31
CA PRO A 169 -1.43 -8.23 -12.53
C PRO A 169 -2.49 -7.66 -13.48
N SER A 170 -3.67 -8.29 -13.56
CA SER A 170 -4.83 -7.78 -14.30
C SER A 170 -6.11 -8.53 -13.86
N PRO A 171 -6.71 -8.20 -12.70
CA PRO A 171 -7.85 -8.95 -12.15
C PRO A 171 -9.11 -8.88 -13.03
N THR A 172 -9.17 -7.91 -13.95
CA THR A 172 -10.29 -7.70 -14.88
C THR A 172 -10.24 -8.59 -16.11
N MET A 173 -9.06 -9.12 -16.48
CA MET A 173 -8.92 -10.04 -17.61
C MET A 173 -9.44 -11.43 -17.27
N GLU A 174 -9.28 -11.85 -16.02
CA GLU A 174 -9.68 -13.16 -15.50
C GLU A 174 -10.54 -12.99 -14.22
N PRO A 175 -11.74 -12.39 -14.33
CA PRO A 175 -12.52 -11.94 -13.17
C PRO A 175 -13.03 -13.09 -12.29
N GLY A 176 -13.15 -14.29 -12.84
CA GLY A 176 -13.59 -15.49 -12.12
C GLY A 176 -12.48 -16.47 -11.73
N ASN A 177 -11.32 -16.40 -12.38
CA ASN A 177 -10.31 -17.45 -12.31
C ASN A 177 -9.16 -17.07 -11.38
N PRO A 178 -8.70 -17.97 -10.50
CA PRO A 178 -7.56 -17.68 -9.64
C PRO A 178 -6.25 -17.47 -10.41
N GLN A 179 -5.37 -16.59 -9.91
CA GLN A 179 -4.10 -16.22 -10.56
C GLN A 179 -2.86 -16.61 -9.76
N GLU A 180 -1.70 -16.68 -10.42
CA GLU A 180 -0.40 -16.99 -9.75
C GLU A 180 0.01 -15.93 -8.70
N LYS A 181 -0.48 -14.70 -8.87
CA LYS A 181 -0.22 -13.57 -7.97
C LYS A 181 -1.54 -12.94 -7.59
N GLU A 182 -2.23 -13.58 -6.66
CA GLU A 182 -3.45 -13.03 -6.07
C GLU A 182 -3.12 -12.15 -4.88
N ASN A 183 -3.98 -11.16 -4.70
CA ASN A 183 -4.04 -10.38 -3.49
C ASN A 183 -5.52 -10.20 -3.11
N LEU A 184 -5.84 -10.50 -1.87
CA LEU A 184 -7.06 -10.03 -1.23
C LEU A 184 -6.68 -8.91 -0.27
N ALA A 185 -7.12 -7.70 -0.56
CA ALA A 185 -6.89 -6.54 0.28
C ALA A 185 -8.18 -6.10 0.97
N GLU A 186 -8.06 -5.61 2.20
CA GLU A 186 -9.17 -4.99 2.91
C GLU A 186 -8.71 -3.64 3.49
N ILE A 187 -9.48 -2.60 3.18
CA ILE A 187 -9.28 -1.25 3.70
C ILE A 187 -10.36 -1.02 4.74
N THR A 188 -10.00 -0.77 5.99
CA THR A 188 -10.98 -0.50 7.06
C THR A 188 -10.76 0.83 7.75
N VAL A 189 -11.86 1.40 8.24
CA VAL A 189 -11.84 2.50 9.21
C VAL A 189 -12.78 2.17 10.36
N ASP A 190 -12.24 2.20 11.57
CA ASP A 190 -12.96 1.90 12.79
C ASP A 190 -12.82 3.04 13.79
N ILE A 191 -13.94 3.56 14.31
CA ILE A 191 -13.92 4.56 15.38
C ILE A 191 -14.04 3.83 16.72
N ASP A 192 -13.04 4.04 17.57
CA ASP A 192 -13.07 3.64 18.97
C ASP A 192 -13.45 4.84 19.84
N ALA A 193 -14.73 4.87 20.21
CA ALA A 193 -15.29 5.91 21.07
C ALA A 193 -14.68 5.92 22.48
N ASN A 194 -14.18 4.78 22.98
CA ASN A 194 -13.60 4.68 24.32
C ASN A 194 -12.23 5.36 24.38
N THR A 195 -11.44 5.23 23.31
CA THR A 195 -10.11 5.84 23.24
C THR A 195 -10.09 7.19 22.53
N GLY A 196 -11.21 7.59 21.89
CA GLY A 196 -11.32 8.83 21.14
C GLY A 196 -10.44 8.83 19.90
N GLN A 197 -10.28 7.67 19.25
CA GLN A 197 -9.40 7.48 18.10
C GLN A 197 -10.13 6.78 16.95
N ALA A 198 -9.73 7.08 15.72
CA ALA A 198 -10.02 6.25 14.55
C ALA A 198 -8.80 5.41 14.18
N GLU A 199 -9.03 4.15 13.87
CA GLU A 199 -8.07 3.20 13.33
C GLU A 199 -8.26 3.09 11.83
N PHE A 200 -7.21 3.45 11.08
CA PHE A 200 -7.15 3.28 9.63
C PHE A 200 -6.27 2.07 9.32
N ARG A 201 -6.77 1.13 8.53
CA ARG A 201 -6.10 -0.15 8.29
C ARG A 201 -6.07 -0.52 6.81
N LEU A 202 -4.94 -1.04 6.38
CA LEU A 202 -4.77 -1.73 5.10
C LEU A 202 -4.27 -3.15 5.38
N LYS A 203 -5.11 -4.14 5.09
CA LYS A 203 -4.78 -5.56 5.17
C LYS A 203 -4.50 -6.11 3.78
N ASN A 204 -3.57 -7.05 3.68
CA ASN A 204 -3.26 -7.76 2.46
C ASN A 204 -3.01 -9.24 2.75
N ILE A 205 -3.54 -10.09 1.89
CA ILE A 205 -3.25 -11.52 1.85
C ILE A 205 -2.76 -11.84 0.44
N PHE A 206 -1.47 -12.13 0.27
CA PHE A 206 -0.88 -12.49 -1.01
C PHE A 206 -0.67 -14.00 -1.10
N PHE A 207 -1.14 -14.64 -2.16
CA PHE A 207 -1.02 -16.08 -2.33
C PHE A 207 -0.99 -16.48 -3.81
N ASN A 208 -0.33 -17.60 -4.10
CA ASN A 208 -0.35 -18.18 -5.43
C ASN A 208 -1.57 -19.07 -5.47
N ALA A 209 -2.55 -18.75 -6.30
CA ALA A 209 -3.79 -19.50 -6.33
C ALA A 209 -3.79 -20.67 -7.31
N VAL A 210 -2.74 -20.81 -8.12
CA VAL A 210 -2.63 -21.81 -9.18
C VAL A 210 -1.76 -22.98 -8.72
N GLU A 211 -0.61 -22.68 -8.11
CA GLU A 211 0.37 -23.69 -7.69
C GLU A 211 0.56 -23.67 -6.18
N TYR A 212 0.48 -24.85 -5.57
CA TYR A 212 0.85 -25.03 -4.17
C TYR A 212 2.37 -24.97 -4.02
N SER A 213 2.85 -24.09 -3.15
CA SER A 213 4.27 -23.98 -2.83
C SER A 213 4.45 -23.58 -1.36
N THR A 214 5.39 -24.23 -0.69
CA THR A 214 5.85 -23.83 0.65
C THR A 214 7.00 -22.82 0.60
N LYS A 215 7.52 -22.52 -0.60
CA LYS A 215 8.53 -21.47 -0.77
C LYS A 215 7.88 -20.10 -0.60
N PRO A 216 8.57 -19.13 0.01
CA PRO A 216 8.08 -17.75 0.08
C PRO A 216 7.74 -17.22 -1.31
N MET A 217 6.55 -16.62 -1.45
CA MET A 217 6.08 -16.03 -2.70
C MET A 217 7.03 -14.93 -3.20
N PHE A 218 7.57 -14.14 -2.29
CA PHE A 218 8.48 -13.04 -2.60
C PHE A 218 9.80 -13.19 -1.83
N PRO A 219 10.93 -12.75 -2.42
CA PRO A 219 12.19 -12.65 -1.70
C PRO A 219 12.10 -11.70 -0.50
N GLY A 220 12.81 -12.00 0.59
CA GLY A 220 12.78 -11.19 1.83
C GLY A 220 12.96 -9.67 1.65
N PRO A 221 13.89 -9.18 0.80
CA PRO A 221 14.01 -7.74 0.55
C PRO A 221 12.77 -7.12 -0.11
N VAL A 222 12.08 -7.86 -0.98
CA VAL A 222 10.84 -7.42 -1.62
C VAL A 222 9.71 -7.35 -0.58
N VAL A 223 9.63 -8.36 0.30
CA VAL A 223 8.69 -8.34 1.43
C VAL A 223 8.95 -7.13 2.32
N TRP A 224 10.20 -6.84 2.68
CA TRP A 224 10.52 -5.68 3.50
C TRP A 224 10.12 -4.34 2.83
N LEU A 225 10.40 -4.20 1.53
CA LEU A 225 10.01 -3.02 0.75
C LEU A 225 8.49 -2.85 0.69
N HIS A 226 7.75 -3.95 0.51
CA HIS A 226 6.29 -3.96 0.55
C HIS A 226 5.76 -3.41 1.88
N PHE A 227 6.34 -3.83 3.01
CA PHE A 227 5.93 -3.31 4.31
C PHE A 227 6.21 -1.80 4.45
N GLN A 228 7.31 -1.30 3.90
CA GLN A 228 7.54 0.16 3.86
C GLN A 228 6.53 0.85 2.96
N TYR A 229 6.15 0.21 1.85
CA TYR A 229 5.17 0.72 0.93
C TYR A 229 3.77 0.79 1.54
N CYS A 230 3.32 -0.23 2.29
CA CYS A 230 2.06 -0.19 3.04
C CYS A 230 2.03 1.00 4.02
N LYS A 231 3.12 1.29 4.74
CA LYS A 231 3.19 2.49 5.60
C LYS A 231 3.05 3.78 4.80
N LEU A 232 3.71 3.87 3.65
CA LEU A 232 3.60 5.03 2.75
C LEU A 232 2.16 5.26 2.29
N LEU A 233 1.50 4.18 1.87
CA LEU A 233 0.12 4.21 1.43
C LEU A 233 -0.80 4.65 2.56
N VAL A 234 -0.73 4.00 3.73
CA VAL A 234 -1.59 4.32 4.87
C VAL A 234 -1.41 5.76 5.35
N GLU A 235 -0.17 6.26 5.46
CA GLU A 235 0.06 7.68 5.79
C GLU A 235 -0.48 8.62 4.71
N ALA A 236 -0.41 8.25 3.43
CA ALA A 236 -1.01 9.03 2.36
C ALA A 236 -2.55 9.05 2.47
N GLY A 237 -3.18 7.91 2.72
CA GLY A 237 -4.61 7.78 3.00
C GLY A 237 -5.06 8.68 4.14
N VAL A 238 -4.40 8.55 5.28
CA VAL A 238 -4.74 9.32 6.49
C VAL A 238 -4.55 10.83 6.28
N SER A 239 -3.54 11.25 5.51
CA SER A 239 -3.32 12.68 5.24
C SER A 239 -4.49 13.38 4.55
N HIS A 240 -5.37 12.63 3.89
CA HIS A 240 -6.57 13.16 3.26
C HIS A 240 -7.79 13.24 4.18
N CYS A 241 -7.74 12.61 5.36
CA CYS A 241 -8.83 12.58 6.34
C CYS A 241 -8.62 13.62 7.46
N ILE A 242 -7.37 14.03 7.69
CA ILE A 242 -7.01 14.97 8.75
C ILE A 242 -7.22 16.42 8.33
N SER A 243 -7.46 17.29 9.31
CA SER A 243 -7.58 18.75 9.19
C SER A 243 -6.23 19.46 9.26
#